data_AF-A0A2M8GAK1-F1
#
_entry.id   AF-A0A2M8GAK1-F1
#
_cell.length_a   1.000
_cell.length_b   1.000
_cell.length_c   1.000
_cell.angle_alpha   90.00
_cell.angle_beta   90.00
_cell.angle_gamma   90.00
#
_symmetry.space_group_name_H-M   'P 1'
#
loop_
_entity.id
_entity.type
_entity.pdbx_description
1 polymer ?
#
loop_
_entity_poly.entity_id
_entity_poly.type
_entity_poly.pdbx_seq_one_letter_code
_entity_poly.pdbx_strand_id
1 'polypeptide(L)'
;MNFGKSGNDAVDEYAKSSPISAVEDAIEKKLADIATVLCPAGTRKSRLYEEILSMFERCLFKIALKRSNNVKSAAATYLGINRNTFQKKMVKLGINCEKSKVKSNTKRHGG
;
A
#
# COMPACT_ATOMS: atom_id res chain seq x y z
N MET A 1 42.25 21.48 -30.16
CA MET A 1 41.08 21.26 -29.29
C MET A 1 41.20 19.90 -28.62
N ASN A 2 41.36 19.87 -27.29
CA ASN A 2 40.98 18.76 -26.42
C ASN A 2 41.19 19.22 -24.97
N PHE A 3 40.11 19.39 -24.20
CA PHE A 3 40.20 19.51 -22.75
C PHE A 3 39.74 18.18 -22.16
N GLY A 4 40.69 17.52 -21.50
CA GLY A 4 40.53 16.23 -20.87
C GLY A 4 39.51 16.26 -19.73
N LYS A 5 38.86 15.12 -19.57
CA LYS A 5 38.00 14.78 -18.44
C LYS A 5 38.80 14.81 -17.13
N SER A 6 38.28 15.49 -16.12
CA SER A 6 38.49 15.21 -14.70
C SER A 6 37.11 15.40 -14.07
N GLY A 7 36.43 14.35 -13.65
CA GLY A 7 36.78 13.62 -12.44
C GLY A 7 35.99 14.24 -11.28
N ASN A 8 34.67 14.03 -11.26
CA ASN A 8 33.82 14.40 -10.13
C ASN A 8 33.52 13.15 -9.32
N ASP A 9 34.52 12.67 -8.59
CA ASP A 9 34.35 11.75 -7.46
C ASP A 9 34.07 12.59 -6.21
N ALA A 10 32.81 13.00 -5.99
CA ALA A 10 32.31 13.55 -4.72
C ALA A 10 30.82 13.88 -4.79
N VAL A 11 29.94 12.88 -4.96
CA VAL A 11 28.49 13.08 -4.80
C VAL A 11 27.80 11.85 -4.23
N ASP A 12 28.07 11.46 -2.97
CA ASP A 12 27.11 10.57 -2.28
C ASP A 12 27.13 10.63 -0.75
N GLU A 13 27.14 11.83 -0.17
CA GLU A 13 27.02 12.00 1.29
C GLU A 13 26.08 13.16 1.64
N TYR A 14 24.94 13.28 0.96
CA TYR A 14 23.92 14.31 1.27
C TYR A 14 22.46 13.88 1.03
N ALA A 15 22.19 12.57 0.95
CA ALA A 15 20.83 12.03 0.72
C ALA A 15 20.17 11.40 1.95
N LYS A 16 20.70 11.63 3.16
CA LYS A 16 20.22 10.96 4.38
C LYS A 16 19.42 11.91 5.28
N SER A 17 18.19 12.25 4.89
CA SER A 17 17.08 12.60 5.82
C SER A 17 15.83 13.15 5.09
N SER A 18 15.35 12.48 4.04
CA SER A 18 13.99 12.76 3.58
C SER A 18 13.00 12.04 4.51
N PRO A 19 11.86 12.65 4.88
CA PRO A 19 10.78 11.94 5.57
C PRO A 19 10.38 10.63 4.87
N ILE A 20 10.54 10.56 3.55
CA ILE A 20 10.28 9.37 2.74
C ILE A 20 11.27 8.25 3.09
N SER A 21 12.56 8.54 3.16
CA SER A 21 13.58 7.51 3.47
C SER A 21 13.38 6.96 4.90
N ALA A 22 12.99 7.81 5.85
CA ALA A 22 12.66 7.34 7.21
C ALA A 22 11.43 6.41 7.22
N VAL A 23 10.44 6.66 6.35
CA VAL A 23 9.29 5.78 6.18
C VAL A 23 9.68 4.48 5.47
N GLU A 24 10.54 4.54 4.46
CA GLU A 24 11.08 3.36 3.78
C GLU A 24 11.83 2.46 4.76
N ASP A 25 12.73 3.01 5.59
CA ASP A 25 13.43 2.28 6.65
C ASP A 25 12.47 1.60 7.63
N ALA A 26 11.38 2.29 7.99
CA ALA A 26 10.37 1.73 8.89
C ALA A 26 9.59 0.58 8.22
N ILE A 27 9.25 0.72 6.93
CA ILE A 27 8.59 -0.32 6.14
C ILE A 27 9.52 -1.52 5.97
N GLU A 28 10.79 -1.30 5.65
CA GLU A 28 11.80 -2.36 5.47
C GLU A 28 11.94 -3.20 6.73
N LYS A 29 12.10 -2.57 7.90
CA LYS A 29 12.19 -3.28 9.18
C LYS A 29 10.97 -4.16 9.43
N LYS A 30 9.77 -3.65 9.17
CA LYS A 30 8.52 -4.43 9.31
C LYS A 30 8.37 -5.52 8.26
N LEU A 31 8.87 -5.28 7.06
CA LEU A 31 8.86 -6.27 5.98
C LEU A 31 9.81 -7.43 6.26
N ALA A 32 10.96 -7.19 6.89
CA ALA A 32 11.89 -8.24 7.28
C ALA A 32 11.22 -9.25 8.25
N ASP A 33 10.44 -8.76 9.22
CA ASP A 33 9.67 -9.59 10.14
C ASP A 33 8.64 -10.45 9.38
N ILE A 34 7.87 -9.83 8.48
CA ILE A 34 6.85 -10.52 7.66
C ILE A 34 7.51 -11.57 6.74
N ALA A 35 8.62 -11.20 6.10
CA ALA A 35 9.37 -12.08 5.21
C ALA A 35 9.87 -13.32 5.94
N THR A 36 10.35 -13.16 7.18
CA THR A 36 10.81 -14.27 8.02
C THR A 36 9.67 -15.24 8.33
N VAL A 37 8.46 -14.73 8.62
CA VAL A 37 7.28 -15.56 8.92
C VAL A 37 6.75 -16.29 7.68
N LEU A 38 6.75 -15.62 6.54
CA LEU A 38 6.20 -16.16 5.29
C LEU A 38 7.19 -17.01 4.50
N CYS A 39 8.49 -16.94 4.81
CA CYS A 39 9.50 -17.73 4.11
C CYS A 39 9.24 -19.23 4.34
N PRO A 40 8.96 -20.01 3.27
CA PRO A 40 8.69 -21.42 3.43
C PRO A 40 9.97 -22.17 3.85
N ALA A 41 9.87 -22.99 4.88
CA ALA A 41 10.93 -23.95 5.22
C ALA A 41 10.94 -25.07 4.15
N GLY A 42 11.76 -24.93 3.10
CA GLY A 42 11.97 -25.99 2.11
C GLY A 42 12.31 -25.52 0.70
N THR A 43 12.43 -26.46 -0.23
CA THR A 43 12.87 -26.25 -1.63
C THR A 43 11.77 -25.82 -2.60
N ARG A 44 10.57 -25.46 -2.09
CA ARG A 44 9.49 -24.96 -2.96
C ARG A 44 9.82 -23.55 -3.45
N LYS A 45 9.45 -23.25 -4.71
CA LYS A 45 9.53 -21.88 -5.25
C LYS A 45 8.78 -20.93 -4.31
N SER A 46 9.50 -19.96 -3.77
CA SER A 46 8.94 -18.95 -2.87
C SER A 46 7.91 -18.10 -3.60
N ARG A 47 6.72 -17.92 -3.00
CA ARG A 47 5.67 -16.99 -3.46
C ARG A 47 5.64 -15.71 -2.64
N LEU A 48 6.69 -15.47 -1.86
CA LEU A 48 6.78 -14.40 -0.89
C LEU A 48 6.48 -13.01 -1.48
N TYR A 49 7.01 -12.74 -2.68
CA TYR A 49 6.74 -11.49 -3.39
C TYR A 49 5.24 -11.30 -3.66
N GLU A 50 4.57 -12.32 -4.22
CA GLU A 50 3.14 -12.25 -4.54
C GLU A 50 2.29 -12.11 -3.28
N GLU A 51 2.66 -12.81 -2.21
CA GLU A 51 1.95 -12.78 -0.93
C GLU A 51 2.04 -11.42 -0.25
N ILE A 52 3.26 -10.88 -0.13
CA ILE A 52 3.51 -9.55 0.42
C ILE A 52 2.78 -8.50 -0.41
N LEU A 53 2.93 -8.53 -1.73
CA LEU A 53 2.26 -7.56 -2.60
C LEU A 53 0.74 -7.61 -2.42
N SER A 54 0.16 -8.82 -2.36
CA SER A 54 -1.28 -9.01 -2.12
C SER A 54 -1.72 -8.52 -0.73
N MET A 55 -0.85 -8.60 0.30
CA MET A 55 -1.11 -8.01 1.62
C MET A 55 -1.14 -6.48 1.55
N PHE A 56 -0.14 -5.86 0.92
CA PHE A 56 -0.11 -4.40 0.74
C PHE A 56 -1.29 -3.88 -0.05
N GLU A 57 -1.62 -4.53 -1.18
CA GLU A 57 -2.77 -4.16 -1.99
C GLU A 57 -4.07 -4.24 -1.18
N ARG A 58 -4.28 -5.31 -0.39
CA ARG A 58 -5.46 -5.41 0.49
C ARG A 58 -5.51 -4.27 1.52
N CYS A 59 -4.39 -3.94 2.14
CA CYS A 59 -4.31 -2.85 3.12
C CYS A 59 -4.65 -1.49 2.49
N LEU A 60 -4.03 -1.17 1.34
CA LEU A 60 -4.28 0.08 0.62
C LEU A 60 -5.75 0.22 0.20
N PHE A 61 -6.33 -0.85 -0.34
CA PHE A 61 -7.73 -0.85 -0.75
C PHE A 61 -8.69 -0.67 0.43
N LYS A 62 -8.44 -1.31 1.57
CA LYS A 62 -9.22 -1.11 2.79
C LYS A 62 -9.14 0.34 3.30
N ILE A 63 -7.94 0.93 3.28
CA ILE A 63 -7.74 2.34 3.68
C ILE A 63 -8.51 3.27 2.72
N ALA A 64 -8.38 3.07 1.41
CA ALA A 64 -9.08 3.87 0.41
C ALA A 64 -10.61 3.78 0.59
N LEU A 65 -11.16 2.58 0.75
CA LEU A 65 -12.58 2.39 1.00
C LEU A 65 -13.04 3.11 2.28
N LYS A 66 -12.29 2.99 3.38
CA LYS A 66 -12.62 3.66 4.64
C LYS A 66 -12.63 5.19 4.48
N ARG A 67 -11.62 5.74 3.79
CA ARG A 67 -11.51 7.20 3.53
C ARG A 67 -12.59 7.71 2.58
N SER A 68 -13.13 6.83 1.74
CA SER A 68 -14.16 7.16 0.75
C SER A 68 -15.56 6.72 1.15
N ASN A 69 -15.83 6.44 2.43
CA ASN A 69 -17.13 5.97 2.93
C ASN A 69 -17.67 4.75 2.13
N ASN A 70 -16.79 3.84 1.73
CA ASN A 70 -17.05 2.67 0.90
C ASN A 70 -17.55 2.95 -0.52
N VAL A 71 -17.42 4.20 -1.01
CA VAL A 71 -17.72 4.56 -2.40
C VAL A 71 -16.56 4.18 -3.31
N LYS A 72 -16.77 3.21 -4.21
CA LYS A 72 -15.72 2.61 -5.05
C LYS A 72 -15.06 3.60 -6.02
N SER A 73 -15.83 4.51 -6.62
CA SER A 73 -15.30 5.53 -7.54
C SER A 73 -14.36 6.48 -6.79
N ALA A 74 -14.81 6.99 -5.65
CA ALA A 74 -13.99 7.87 -4.80
C ALA A 74 -12.75 7.16 -4.26
N ALA A 75 -12.84 5.87 -3.89
CA ALA A 75 -11.69 5.08 -3.45
C ALA A 75 -10.66 4.86 -4.58
N ALA A 76 -11.14 4.63 -5.81
CA ALA A 76 -10.28 4.52 -6.98
C ALA A 76 -9.56 5.85 -7.29
N THR A 77 -10.29 6.97 -7.21
CA THR A 77 -9.72 8.32 -7.31
C THR A 77 -8.69 8.58 -6.22
N TYR A 78 -8.96 8.20 -4.98
CA TYR A 78 -8.02 8.34 -3.86
C TYR A 78 -6.70 7.59 -4.10
N LEU A 79 -6.76 6.38 -4.66
CA LEU A 79 -5.56 5.62 -5.02
C LEU A 79 -4.93 6.06 -6.35
N GLY A 80 -5.54 6.98 -7.09
CA GLY A 80 -5.05 7.43 -8.39
C GLY A 80 -5.10 6.34 -9.48
N ILE A 81 -6.01 5.37 -9.38
CA ILE A 81 -6.15 4.29 -10.37
C ILE A 81 -7.52 4.31 -11.04
N ASN A 82 -7.60 3.74 -12.25
CA ASN A 82 -8.87 3.60 -12.95
C ASN A 82 -9.88 2.77 -12.13
N ARG A 83 -11.14 3.22 -12.06
CA ARG A 83 -12.23 2.52 -11.35
C ARG A 83 -12.39 1.07 -11.76
N ASN A 84 -12.21 0.74 -13.05
CA ASN A 84 -12.31 -0.63 -13.55
C ASN A 84 -11.16 -1.49 -13.03
N THR A 85 -9.94 -0.94 -12.98
CA THR A 85 -8.77 -1.61 -12.39
C THR A 85 -8.97 -1.84 -10.89
N PHE A 86 -9.48 -0.84 -10.18
CA PHE A 86 -9.85 -0.96 -8.77
C PHE A 86 -10.85 -2.10 -8.56
N GLN A 87 -11.94 -2.14 -9.32
CA GLN A 87 -12.94 -3.19 -9.19
C GLN A 87 -12.37 -4.59 -9.51
N LYS A 88 -11.58 -4.74 -10.57
CA LYS A 88 -10.93 -6.01 -10.91
C LYS A 88 -9.99 -6.50 -9.80
N LYS A 89 -9.17 -5.60 -9.23
CA LYS A 89 -8.28 -5.92 -8.11
C LYS A 89 -9.05 -6.27 -6.84
N MET A 90 -10.14 -5.58 -6.52
CA MET A 90 -11.00 -5.94 -5.37
C MET A 90 -11.50 -7.37 -5.47
N VAL A 91 -12.00 -7.78 -6.65
CA VAL A 91 -12.50 -9.15 -6.86
C VAL A 91 -11.37 -10.15 -6.73
N LYS A 92 -10.21 -9.90 -7.37
CA LYS A 92 -9.04 -10.77 -7.28
C LYS A 92 -8.54 -10.95 -5.84
N LEU A 93 -8.62 -9.89 -5.03
CA LEU A 93 -8.17 -9.88 -3.64
C LEU A 93 -9.26 -10.30 -2.63
N GLY A 94 -10.46 -10.66 -3.10
CA GLY A 94 -11.58 -11.09 -2.24
C GLY A 94 -12.11 -10.00 -1.30
N ILE A 95 -11.98 -8.72 -1.67
CA ILE A 95 -12.41 -7.60 -0.82
C ILE A 95 -13.89 -7.33 -1.04
N ASN A 96 -14.73 -7.74 -0.09
CA ASN A 96 -16.15 -7.40 -0.07
C ASN A 96 -16.38 -6.10 0.70
N CYS A 97 -17.09 -5.14 0.09
CA CYS A 97 -17.54 -3.95 0.80
C CYS A 97 -18.74 -4.31 1.68
N GLU A 98 -18.48 -4.86 2.86
CA GLU A 98 -19.53 -4.97 3.87
C GLU A 98 -19.89 -3.55 4.30
N LYS A 99 -21.08 -3.10 3.91
CA LYS A 99 -21.62 -1.83 4.39
C LYS A 99 -21.70 -1.96 5.91
N SER A 100 -20.81 -1.30 6.64
CA SER A 100 -20.98 -1.08 8.07
C SER A 100 -22.32 -0.34 8.23
N LYS A 101 -23.38 -1.09 8.54
CA LYS A 101 -24.65 -0.52 8.96
C LYS A 101 -24.42 0.13 10.31
N VAL A 102 -23.94 1.37 10.30
CA VAL A 102 -24.10 2.27 11.45
C VAL A 102 -25.60 2.47 11.57
N LYS A 103 -26.23 1.75 12.51
CA LYS A 103 -27.62 1.99 12.87
C LYS A 103 -27.69 3.41 13.45
N SER A 104 -28.15 4.37 12.67
CA SER A 104 -28.57 5.68 13.14
C SER A 104 -29.85 5.48 13.97
N ASN A 105 -29.72 5.21 15.26
CA ASN A 105 -30.86 5.21 16.17
C ASN A 105 -31.03 6.64 16.72
N THR A 106 -31.71 7.50 15.98
CA THR A 106 -32.24 8.75 16.55
C THR A 106 -33.76 8.63 16.64
N LYS A 107 -34.18 8.05 17.76
CA LYS A 107 -35.53 8.19 18.31
C LYS A 107 -35.62 9.60 18.92
N ARG A 108 -36.41 10.49 18.33
CA ARG A 108 -36.97 11.69 18.97
C ARG A 108 -38.44 11.72 18.56
N HIS A 109 -39.27 10.97 19.29
CA HIS A 109 -40.27 11.52 20.22
C HIS A 109 -40.96 12.75 19.64
N GLY A 110 -42.19 12.52 19.16
CA GLY A 110 -43.15 13.57 18.92
C GLY A 110 -43.56 14.22 20.25
N GLY A 111 -43.79 15.51 20.17
CA GLY A 111 -44.66 16.29 21.04
C GLY A 111 -45.58 17.08 20.12
#